data_AF-A0A1Y4BJ26-F1
#
_entry.id   AF-A0A1Y4BJ26-F1
#
_cell.length_a   1.000
_cell.length_b   1.000
_cell.length_c   1.000
_cell.angle_alpha   90.00
_cell.angle_beta   90.00
_cell.angle_gamma   90.00
#
_symmetry.space_group_name_H-M   'P 1'
#
loop_
_entity.id
_entity.type
_entity.pdbx_description
1 polymer ?
#
loop_
_entity_poly.entity_id
_entity_poly.type
_entity_poly.pdbx_seq_one_letter_code
_entity_poly.pdbx_strand_id
1 'polypeptide(L)'
;MEASDEKNVRDETVALPPEQLPDRAEPAAPAAPAEAGPKDPEATALSDVAATVLSDAAPTRVVPGDLPTVAAPTPDGIDALGSPSYAPIDPIDLDVLQEGVAVPSPVQSLSDAPRRRLPGWAVALIAVAALALAGALAFVTYQQELWGGKTVPAVVGLSQDEAADDLTYLGFAVTVEPTAADDGFGTVLSCTPDVGERVDPARGITLRVATQRSIPQVLGLDAAAAQQALVDAGATSVSLTYRNSDQPAGSVIAVDPAEGAPFVSTQPVTLTVAQAYAVPALEGMALADATAALEDAGLAASVTYVSSRETRNTVVETSPEAGTEVAPGDTVELSVAMPFPDQPYDLLAYFSCDAVALPTYLSEEKFSLTYGEVYASGGHAHAAYTGPEGDVLQISDSPESAHYAGGSQTDVLATGAAVGGVRYAFSGATVPKGGTEETEAAVRAVMSACGLEGLSDTCTQSDIVLPEGTPTNGGQHFICATGQQGEFTWAVIIGGPEGVTRVVALAAPSSLFEGVDLSAHGGSICDYIAYIDQYTG
;
A
#
# COMPACT_ATOMS: atom_id res chain seq x y z
N MET A 1 -12.06 56.92 57.38
CA MET A 1 -10.72 57.38 57.01
C MET A 1 -10.24 56.41 55.95
N GLU A 2 -10.73 56.61 54.72
CA GLU A 2 -10.07 57.38 53.63
C GLU A 2 -9.07 56.46 52.91
N ALA A 3 -9.46 55.90 51.75
CA ALA A 3 -9.37 56.49 50.40
C ALA A 3 -7.97 56.21 49.82
N SER A 4 -7.87 55.26 48.88
CA SER A 4 -7.81 55.48 47.42
C SER A 4 -6.37 55.56 46.93
N ASP A 5 -5.94 54.66 46.05
CA ASP A 5 -5.57 55.09 44.71
C ASP A 5 -5.45 53.94 43.70
N GLU A 6 -5.89 54.25 42.50
CA GLU A 6 -6.13 53.41 41.34
C GLU A 6 -5.14 53.85 40.26
N LYS A 7 -4.45 52.92 39.58
CA LYS A 7 -3.92 53.20 38.23
C LYS A 7 -3.62 51.95 37.41
N ASN A 8 -4.61 51.66 36.57
CA ASN A 8 -4.50 51.02 35.25
C ASN A 8 -3.58 51.87 34.33
N VAL A 9 -2.86 51.24 33.38
CA VAL A 9 -2.73 51.65 31.95
C VAL A 9 -1.64 50.84 31.20
N ARG A 10 -2.13 50.07 30.20
CA ARG A 10 -1.68 49.84 28.80
C ARG A 10 -0.40 49.05 28.46
N ASP A 11 -0.63 47.88 27.85
CA ASP A 11 -0.54 47.63 26.38
C ASP A 11 0.59 48.34 25.60
N GLU A 12 1.58 47.56 25.15
CA GLU A 12 2.43 47.94 24.01
C GLU A 12 2.86 46.70 23.20
N THR A 13 2.27 46.57 22.01
CA THR A 13 2.73 45.72 20.91
C THR A 13 3.83 46.46 20.16
N VAL A 14 5.00 45.84 19.94
CA VAL A 14 6.00 46.34 18.98
C VAL A 14 6.51 45.19 18.10
N ALA A 15 6.48 45.44 16.80
CA ALA A 15 6.89 44.56 15.72
C ALA A 15 8.24 45.00 15.10
N LEU A 16 9.09 44.01 14.76
CA LEU A 16 10.08 43.92 13.64
C LEU A 16 11.28 44.91 13.64
N PRO A 17 12.48 44.65 13.03
CA PRO A 17 12.71 44.01 11.70
C PRO A 17 14.03 43.14 11.55
N PRO A 18 14.40 42.66 10.33
CA PRO A 18 15.23 41.47 10.07
C PRO A 18 16.69 41.74 9.61
N GLU A 19 17.36 40.65 9.21
CA GLU A 19 18.62 40.49 8.44
C GLU A 19 19.89 40.11 9.20
N GLN A 20 20.39 38.89 8.93
CA GLN A 20 21.73 38.64 8.37
C GLN A 20 21.89 37.15 7.98
N LEU A 21 21.72 36.88 6.69
CA LEU A 21 22.17 35.65 6.01
C LEU A 21 23.68 35.71 5.76
N PRO A 22 24.36 34.55 5.72
CA PRO A 22 25.45 34.36 4.77
C PRO A 22 25.20 33.19 3.80
N ASP A 23 25.14 33.58 2.53
CA ASP A 23 25.69 32.98 1.32
C ASP A 23 25.79 31.44 1.15
N ARG A 24 24.87 30.94 0.32
CA ARG A 24 25.06 30.11 -0.89
C ARG A 24 26.40 29.35 -1.05
N ALA A 25 26.32 28.02 -0.95
CA ALA A 25 27.20 27.10 -1.68
C ALA A 25 26.38 25.89 -2.21
N GLU A 26 26.17 25.86 -3.52
CA GLU A 26 26.01 24.65 -4.35
C GLU A 26 27.24 24.61 -5.27
N PRO A 27 27.67 23.48 -5.88
CA PRO A 27 26.90 22.24 -6.16
C PRO A 27 27.66 20.90 -6.00
N ALA A 28 26.96 19.76 -6.05
CA ALA A 28 27.43 18.56 -6.75
C ALA A 28 26.28 17.55 -6.98
N ALA A 29 25.94 17.34 -8.25
CA ALA A 29 25.00 16.32 -8.74
C ALA A 29 25.62 14.91 -8.70
N PRO A 30 24.80 13.84 -8.62
CA PRO A 30 25.28 12.46 -8.53
C PRO A 30 25.74 11.92 -9.90
N ALA A 31 26.82 11.15 -9.89
CA ALA A 31 27.37 10.47 -11.06
C ALA A 31 26.90 9.01 -11.13
N ALA A 32 26.28 8.65 -12.26
CA ALA A 32 26.24 7.33 -12.89
C ALA A 32 26.12 7.57 -14.41
N PRO A 33 26.51 6.67 -15.35
CA PRO A 33 26.77 5.23 -15.19
C PRO A 33 28.06 4.74 -15.86
N ALA A 34 28.39 3.45 -15.70
CA ALA A 34 29.32 2.75 -16.59
C ALA A 34 28.70 1.40 -17.01
N GLU A 35 28.56 1.25 -18.34
CA GLU A 35 28.13 0.04 -19.05
C GLU A 35 29.19 -1.06 -18.97
N ALA A 36 28.74 -2.31 -18.82
CA ALA A 36 29.39 -3.49 -19.39
C ALA A 36 28.35 -4.61 -19.58
N GLY A 37 27.97 -4.90 -20.82
CA GLY A 37 27.48 -6.22 -21.22
C GLY A 37 28.57 -6.93 -22.06
N PRO A 38 28.30 -8.08 -22.72
CA PRO A 38 27.25 -9.09 -22.51
C PRO A 38 27.82 -10.52 -22.43
N LYS A 39 27.06 -11.52 -21.94
CA LYS A 39 27.22 -12.96 -22.30
C LYS A 39 25.90 -13.73 -22.18
N ASP A 40 25.32 -14.05 -23.33
CA ASP A 40 24.38 -15.17 -23.59
C ASP A 40 25.18 -16.48 -23.82
N PRO A 41 24.59 -17.65 -24.17
CA PRO A 41 23.44 -18.39 -23.62
C PRO A 41 23.74 -19.91 -23.45
N GLU A 42 22.88 -20.69 -22.77
CA GLU A 42 22.61 -22.16 -22.94
C GLU A 42 21.70 -22.62 -21.78
N ALA A 43 20.47 -23.11 -21.95
CA ALA A 43 19.98 -24.38 -22.52
C ALA A 43 20.30 -25.65 -21.69
N THR A 44 19.40 -26.09 -20.79
CA THR A 44 19.14 -27.51 -20.39
C THR A 44 17.95 -27.54 -19.40
N ALA A 45 16.75 -27.99 -19.77
CA ALA A 45 16.24 -29.38 -19.75
C ALA A 45 15.88 -29.95 -18.36
N LEU A 46 14.56 -30.07 -18.14
CA LEU A 46 13.77 -31.23 -17.63
C LEU A 46 14.34 -32.16 -16.55
N SER A 47 13.58 -32.29 -15.45
CA SER A 47 13.10 -33.58 -14.88
C SER A 47 12.16 -33.27 -13.69
N ASP A 48 10.84 -33.47 -13.77
CA ASP A 48 10.09 -34.74 -13.60
C ASP A 48 10.46 -35.54 -12.33
N VAL A 49 9.55 -35.53 -11.35
CA VAL A 49 9.12 -36.75 -10.65
C VAL A 49 7.61 -36.66 -10.38
N ALA A 50 6.89 -37.56 -11.03
CA ALA A 50 5.50 -37.92 -10.79
C ALA A 50 5.39 -39.04 -9.75
N ALA A 51 4.27 -39.11 -9.02
CA ALA A 51 3.43 -40.31 -8.87
C ALA A 51 2.25 -39.98 -7.90
N THR A 52 0.98 -39.89 -8.31
CA THR A 52 0.01 -40.90 -8.82
C THR A 52 -0.79 -41.60 -7.73
N VAL A 53 -2.12 -41.35 -7.70
CA VAL A 53 -3.26 -42.29 -7.52
C VAL A 53 -4.51 -41.59 -8.13
N LEU A 54 -4.97 -41.77 -9.38
CA LEU A 54 -5.76 -42.86 -10.03
C LEU A 54 -6.89 -43.43 -9.14
N SER A 55 -8.19 -43.31 -9.41
CA SER A 55 -8.99 -43.86 -10.54
C SER A 55 -10.47 -43.44 -10.29
N ASP A 56 -11.47 -43.44 -11.17
CA ASP A 56 -11.67 -43.92 -12.54
C ASP A 56 -13.00 -43.31 -13.09
N ALA A 57 -13.21 -43.47 -14.39
CA ALA A 57 -14.47 -43.47 -15.15
C ALA A 57 -14.80 -42.27 -16.06
N ALA A 58 -14.34 -42.37 -17.30
CA ALA A 58 -15.04 -41.99 -18.53
C ALA A 58 -14.60 -43.00 -19.63
N PRO A 59 -15.36 -43.30 -20.71
CA PRO A 59 -15.64 -42.28 -21.73
C PRO A 59 -16.97 -42.45 -22.51
N THR A 60 -17.45 -41.41 -23.19
CA THR A 60 -17.83 -41.45 -24.62
C THR A 60 -17.96 -40.01 -25.15
N ARG A 61 -17.24 -39.76 -26.25
CA ARG A 61 -17.10 -38.51 -26.99
C ARG A 61 -18.05 -38.53 -28.19
N VAL A 62 -18.90 -37.52 -28.33
CA VAL A 62 -19.64 -37.21 -29.55
C VAL A 62 -19.67 -35.70 -29.74
N VAL A 63 -18.86 -35.17 -30.65
CA VAL A 63 -19.12 -34.00 -31.51
C VAL A 63 -18.19 -34.19 -32.73
N PRO A 64 -18.64 -33.98 -33.98
CA PRO A 64 -18.53 -32.64 -34.54
C PRO A 64 -19.67 -32.23 -35.50
N GLY A 65 -19.95 -30.93 -35.56
CA GLY A 65 -20.60 -30.27 -36.69
C GLY A 65 -22.00 -29.77 -36.39
N ASP A 66 -22.14 -28.46 -36.15
CA ASP A 66 -22.97 -27.59 -37.00
C ASP A 66 -23.03 -26.16 -36.43
N LEU A 67 -22.49 -25.21 -37.20
CA LEU A 67 -22.98 -23.83 -37.36
C LEU A 67 -22.65 -23.43 -38.81
N PRO A 68 -23.62 -22.92 -39.57
CA PRO A 68 -23.70 -21.46 -39.70
C PRO A 68 -25.13 -20.85 -39.89
N THR A 69 -25.25 -19.59 -39.46
CA THR A 69 -25.88 -18.44 -40.16
C THR A 69 -27.39 -18.39 -40.50
N VAL A 70 -28.07 -17.43 -39.83
CA VAL A 70 -29.12 -16.46 -40.27
C VAL A 70 -30.53 -16.93 -40.67
N ALA A 71 -31.52 -16.30 -40.00
CA ALA A 71 -32.78 -15.70 -40.51
C ALA A 71 -34.02 -16.13 -39.71
N ALA A 72 -34.80 -15.14 -39.26
CA ALA A 72 -36.18 -15.28 -38.80
C ALA A 72 -36.94 -13.99 -39.15
N PRO A 73 -38.29 -13.93 -39.13
CA PRO A 73 -39.28 -15.01 -39.05
C PRO A 73 -40.43 -14.86 -40.08
N THR A 74 -41.28 -15.89 -40.18
CA THR A 74 -42.68 -15.77 -40.62
C THR A 74 -43.59 -16.29 -39.52
N PRO A 75 -44.70 -15.60 -39.19
CA PRO A 75 -45.78 -16.17 -38.39
C PRO A 75 -46.95 -16.65 -39.27
N ASP A 76 -47.41 -17.86 -38.95
CA ASP A 76 -48.73 -18.40 -39.29
C ASP A 76 -49.82 -17.80 -38.38
N GLY A 77 -50.99 -17.55 -38.98
CA GLY A 77 -52.30 -18.00 -38.50
C GLY A 77 -52.87 -17.46 -37.18
N ILE A 78 -53.88 -16.57 -37.28
CA ILE A 78 -54.97 -16.51 -36.30
C ILE A 78 -56.32 -16.38 -37.01
N ASP A 79 -57.21 -17.32 -36.68
CA ASP A 79 -58.63 -17.43 -36.98
C ASP A 79 -59.44 -16.19 -36.54
N ALA A 80 -60.32 -15.67 -37.41
CA ALA A 80 -61.76 -15.92 -37.48
C ALA A 80 -62.61 -15.32 -36.33
N LEU A 81 -63.53 -14.42 -36.69
CA LEU A 81 -64.97 -14.43 -36.32
C LEU A 81 -65.69 -13.21 -36.93
N GLY A 82 -66.80 -13.45 -37.66
CA GLY A 82 -67.89 -12.47 -37.80
C GLY A 82 -68.36 -12.07 -39.20
N SER A 83 -69.05 -12.97 -39.91
CA SER A 83 -69.97 -12.72 -41.05
C SER A 83 -71.19 -11.82 -40.66
N PRO A 84 -72.12 -11.40 -41.59
CA PRO A 84 -72.26 -11.71 -43.02
C PRO A 84 -72.74 -10.55 -43.96
N SER A 85 -72.83 -10.90 -45.26
CA SER A 85 -73.80 -10.42 -46.28
C SER A 85 -73.31 -9.38 -47.30
N TYR A 86 -72.89 -9.81 -48.49
CA TYR A 86 -73.66 -9.71 -49.74
C TYR A 86 -72.84 -10.32 -50.89
N ALA A 87 -73.51 -11.03 -51.80
CA ALA A 87 -72.92 -11.91 -52.81
C ALA A 87 -72.28 -11.19 -54.01
N PRO A 88 -71.24 -11.77 -54.65
CA PRO A 88 -70.92 -11.53 -56.06
C PRO A 88 -71.36 -12.70 -56.96
N ILE A 89 -71.71 -12.35 -58.19
CA ILE A 89 -72.16 -13.23 -59.27
C ILE A 89 -70.93 -13.66 -60.09
N ASP A 90 -70.79 -14.97 -60.30
CA ASP A 90 -69.85 -15.59 -61.25
C ASP A 90 -70.25 -15.31 -62.71
N PRO A 91 -69.27 -15.21 -63.62
CA PRO A 91 -69.52 -15.53 -65.01
C PRO A 91 -68.49 -16.54 -65.53
N ILE A 92 -68.85 -17.82 -65.49
CA ILE A 92 -68.61 -18.70 -66.63
C ILE A 92 -69.93 -18.70 -67.39
N ASP A 93 -69.99 -18.07 -68.55
CA ASP A 93 -70.37 -18.78 -69.77
C ASP A 93 -70.53 -17.86 -71.00
N LEU A 94 -70.02 -18.39 -72.11
CA LEU A 94 -70.59 -18.35 -73.44
C LEU A 94 -70.52 -17.05 -74.25
N ASP A 95 -69.53 -17.04 -75.15
CA ASP A 95 -69.74 -17.01 -76.59
C ASP A 95 -71.19 -16.71 -77.04
N VAL A 96 -71.37 -15.61 -77.76
CA VAL A 96 -72.09 -15.53 -79.04
C VAL A 96 -71.91 -14.11 -79.58
N LEU A 97 -71.23 -14.01 -80.72
CA LEU A 97 -71.13 -12.82 -81.55
C LEU A 97 -72.49 -12.55 -82.19
N GLN A 98 -73.08 -11.36 -81.96
CA GLN A 98 -74.16 -10.89 -82.82
C GLN A 98 -74.05 -9.39 -83.12
N GLU A 99 -74.31 -9.11 -84.40
CA GLU A 99 -74.00 -7.94 -85.22
C GLU A 99 -74.48 -6.58 -84.68
N GLY A 100 -73.60 -5.58 -84.79
CA GLY A 100 -73.97 -4.17 -84.64
C GLY A 100 -74.68 -3.65 -85.88
N VAL A 101 -75.93 -3.23 -85.70
CA VAL A 101 -76.71 -2.43 -86.65
C VAL A 101 -76.25 -0.97 -86.57
N ALA A 102 -75.76 -0.42 -87.68
CA ALA A 102 -75.31 0.97 -87.79
C ALA A 102 -76.45 1.88 -88.29
N VAL A 103 -76.68 2.98 -87.57
CA VAL A 103 -77.56 4.09 -87.99
C VAL A 103 -76.69 5.23 -88.54
N PRO A 104 -77.06 5.86 -89.68
CA PRO A 104 -76.15 6.67 -90.47
C PRO A 104 -75.97 8.08 -89.89
N SER A 105 -74.72 8.56 -89.92
CA SER A 105 -74.36 9.96 -89.68
C SER A 105 -73.75 10.56 -90.95
N PRO A 106 -74.16 11.78 -91.37
CA PRO A 106 -73.87 12.31 -92.68
C PRO A 106 -72.54 13.07 -92.69
N VAL A 107 -71.56 12.58 -93.45
CA VAL A 107 -70.42 13.43 -93.86
C VAL A 107 -70.15 13.21 -95.33
N GLN A 108 -70.18 14.33 -96.04
CA GLN A 108 -70.05 14.46 -97.48
C GLN A 108 -68.68 14.00 -97.98
N SER A 109 -68.70 13.37 -99.14
CA SER A 109 -67.56 12.93 -99.94
C SER A 109 -66.62 14.09 -100.29
N LEU A 110 -65.37 14.00 -99.86
CA LEU A 110 -64.25 14.68 -100.49
C LEU A 110 -63.34 13.63 -101.14
N SER A 111 -63.07 13.90 -102.41
CA SER A 111 -62.31 13.17 -103.41
C SER A 111 -61.05 12.43 -102.93
N ASP A 112 -60.89 11.24 -103.51
CA ASP A 112 -59.66 10.44 -103.58
C ASP A 112 -58.42 11.30 -103.83
N ALA A 113 -57.52 11.35 -102.84
CA ALA A 113 -56.13 11.75 -103.02
C ALA A 113 -55.25 10.58 -102.56
N PRO A 114 -54.27 10.13 -103.36
CA PRO A 114 -53.55 8.89 -103.10
C PRO A 114 -52.70 9.02 -101.84
N ARG A 115 -53.09 8.35 -100.75
CA ARG A 115 -52.24 8.20 -99.57
C ARG A 115 -51.13 7.20 -99.87
N ARG A 116 -49.91 7.71 -100.07
CA ARG A 116 -48.69 6.90 -100.06
C ARG A 116 -48.61 6.13 -98.74
N ARG A 117 -48.76 4.80 -98.81
CA ARG A 117 -48.50 3.91 -97.68
C ARG A 117 -47.01 3.99 -97.34
N LEU A 118 -46.68 4.42 -96.13
CA LEU A 118 -45.31 4.30 -95.62
C LEU A 118 -44.98 2.80 -95.52
N PRO A 119 -43.81 2.36 -96.03
CA PRO A 119 -43.44 0.94 -96.01
C PRO A 119 -43.31 0.45 -94.56
N GLY A 120 -43.60 -0.84 -94.30
CA GLY A 120 -43.69 -1.38 -92.93
C GLY A 120 -42.46 -1.13 -92.03
N TRP A 121 -41.28 -0.94 -92.62
CA TRP A 121 -40.06 -0.55 -91.90
C TRP A 121 -40.11 0.87 -91.31
N ALA A 122 -40.87 1.79 -91.90
CA ALA A 122 -41.05 3.16 -91.40
C ALA A 122 -41.97 3.20 -90.16
N VAL A 123 -42.98 2.33 -90.09
CA VAL A 123 -43.83 2.19 -88.89
C VAL A 123 -43.04 1.55 -87.74
N ALA A 124 -42.20 0.54 -88.05
CA ALA A 124 -41.29 -0.06 -87.07
C ALA A 124 -40.26 0.96 -86.54
N LEU A 125 -39.69 1.81 -87.42
CA LEU A 125 -38.78 2.88 -86.99
C LEU A 125 -39.47 3.93 -86.11
N ILE A 126 -40.72 4.31 -86.41
CA ILE A 126 -41.47 5.25 -85.56
C ILE A 126 -41.79 4.63 -84.20
N ALA A 127 -42.13 3.33 -84.14
CA ALA A 127 -42.37 2.63 -82.88
C ALA A 127 -41.09 2.52 -82.03
N VAL A 128 -39.95 2.20 -82.65
CA VAL A 128 -38.64 2.17 -81.98
C VAL A 128 -38.23 3.58 -81.52
N ALA A 129 -38.44 4.60 -82.35
CA ALA A 129 -38.18 5.99 -81.97
C ALA A 129 -39.08 6.43 -80.80
N ALA A 130 -40.36 6.04 -80.79
CA ALA A 130 -41.29 6.33 -79.70
C ALA A 130 -40.92 5.60 -78.40
N LEU A 131 -40.47 4.34 -78.48
CA LEU A 131 -39.95 3.60 -77.32
C LEU A 131 -38.64 4.19 -76.82
N ALA A 132 -37.75 4.61 -77.71
CA ALA A 132 -36.53 5.32 -77.34
C ALA A 132 -36.86 6.68 -76.71
N LEU A 133 -37.88 7.38 -77.21
CA LEU A 133 -38.35 8.64 -76.62
C LEU A 133 -39.00 8.41 -75.25
N ALA A 134 -39.82 7.38 -75.10
CA ALA A 134 -40.45 7.01 -73.84
C ALA A 134 -39.41 6.53 -72.81
N GLY A 135 -38.41 5.76 -73.23
CA GLY A 135 -37.27 5.36 -72.42
C GLY A 135 -36.40 6.56 -72.04
N ALA A 136 -36.16 7.49 -72.96
CA ALA A 136 -35.44 8.74 -72.69
C ALA A 136 -36.24 9.65 -71.74
N LEU A 137 -37.57 9.76 -71.91
CA LEU A 137 -38.44 10.48 -70.99
C LEU A 137 -38.48 9.82 -69.62
N ALA A 138 -38.63 8.49 -69.54
CA ALA A 138 -38.57 7.74 -68.28
C ALA A 138 -37.22 7.91 -67.60
N PHE A 139 -36.11 7.87 -68.35
CA PHE A 139 -34.77 8.12 -67.82
C PHE A 139 -34.62 9.56 -67.32
N VAL A 140 -35.06 10.56 -68.09
CA VAL A 140 -34.99 11.97 -67.69
C VAL A 140 -35.86 12.24 -66.47
N THR A 141 -37.09 11.72 -66.45
CA THR A 141 -38.02 11.94 -65.33
C THR A 141 -37.64 11.17 -64.07
N TYR A 142 -37.00 10.01 -64.21
CA TYR A 142 -36.34 9.29 -63.13
C TYR A 142 -35.11 10.04 -62.58
N GLN A 143 -34.30 10.64 -63.46
CA GLN A 143 -33.17 11.49 -63.05
C GLN A 143 -33.63 12.77 -62.34
N GLN A 144 -34.82 13.29 -62.71
CA GLN A 144 -35.44 14.45 -62.06
C GLN A 144 -36.15 14.09 -60.73
N GLU A 145 -35.97 12.86 -60.23
CA GLU A 145 -36.53 12.37 -58.96
C GLU A 145 -38.06 12.49 -58.85
N LEU A 146 -38.76 12.58 -60.00
CA LEU A 146 -40.22 12.74 -60.01
C LEU A 146 -40.92 11.46 -59.51
N TRP A 147 -40.26 10.30 -59.61
CA TRP A 147 -40.77 8.97 -59.26
C TRP A 147 -39.58 8.07 -58.84
N GLY A 148 -39.74 7.23 -57.81
CA GLY A 148 -38.70 6.31 -57.33
C GLY A 148 -37.99 6.68 -56.01
N GLY A 149 -38.51 7.64 -55.24
CA GLY A 149 -37.94 8.05 -53.95
C GLY A 149 -36.91 9.18 -54.04
N LYS A 150 -36.38 9.62 -52.90
CA LYS A 150 -35.34 10.66 -52.80
C LYS A 150 -34.00 10.03 -52.43
N THR A 151 -32.93 10.64 -52.91
CA THR A 151 -31.56 10.19 -52.61
C THR A 151 -31.16 10.69 -51.23
N VAL A 152 -30.62 9.81 -50.37
CA VAL A 152 -30.10 10.20 -49.05
C VAL A 152 -28.85 11.07 -49.25
N PRO A 153 -28.86 12.33 -48.78
CA PRO A 153 -27.70 13.22 -48.90
C PRO A 153 -26.54 12.77 -48.00
N ALA A 154 -25.35 13.33 -48.24
CA ALA A 154 -24.18 13.06 -47.42
C ALA A 154 -24.29 13.74 -46.06
N VAL A 155 -24.82 13.00 -45.07
CA VAL A 155 -25.04 13.49 -43.70
C VAL A 155 -23.99 13.02 -42.70
N VAL A 156 -23.14 12.06 -43.07
CA VAL A 156 -22.06 11.56 -42.21
C VAL A 156 -21.00 12.65 -42.03
N GLY A 157 -20.62 12.93 -40.77
CA GLY A 157 -19.68 13.98 -40.40
C GLY A 157 -20.30 15.38 -40.24
N LEU A 158 -21.58 15.58 -40.57
CA LEU A 158 -22.30 16.80 -40.22
C LEU A 158 -22.72 16.80 -38.75
N SER A 159 -23.02 17.98 -38.21
CA SER A 159 -23.66 18.07 -36.90
C SER A 159 -25.06 17.46 -36.94
N GLN A 160 -25.53 16.94 -35.81
CA GLN A 160 -26.87 16.35 -35.69
C GLN A 160 -27.97 17.30 -36.19
N ASP A 161 -27.86 18.58 -35.85
CA ASP A 161 -28.86 19.58 -36.22
C ASP A 161 -28.86 19.86 -37.73
N GLU A 162 -27.67 20.04 -38.34
CA GLU A 162 -27.55 20.23 -39.80
C GLU A 162 -28.03 18.99 -40.57
N ALA A 163 -27.64 17.79 -40.13
CA ALA A 163 -28.09 16.54 -40.75
C ALA A 163 -29.61 16.36 -40.62
N ALA A 164 -30.19 16.69 -39.46
CA ALA A 164 -31.63 16.61 -39.25
C ALA A 164 -32.37 17.63 -40.14
N ASP A 165 -31.87 18.86 -40.25
CA ASP A 165 -32.45 19.90 -41.10
C ASP A 165 -32.42 19.52 -42.58
N ASP A 166 -31.29 19.02 -43.09
CA ASP A 166 -31.13 18.59 -44.48
C ASP A 166 -32.09 17.43 -44.83
N LEU A 167 -32.21 16.45 -43.93
CA LEU A 167 -33.10 15.31 -44.13
C LEU A 167 -34.58 15.70 -44.01
N THR A 168 -34.91 16.57 -43.06
CA THR A 168 -36.28 17.05 -42.85
C THR A 168 -36.71 17.96 -44.00
N TYR A 169 -35.80 18.78 -44.56
CA TYR A 169 -36.04 19.57 -45.78
C TYR A 169 -36.40 18.67 -46.97
N LEU A 170 -35.75 17.51 -47.06
CA LEU A 170 -36.07 16.49 -48.06
C LEU A 170 -37.33 15.67 -47.71
N GLY A 171 -37.94 15.88 -46.54
CA GLY A 171 -39.18 15.23 -46.12
C GLY A 171 -38.99 13.83 -45.53
N PHE A 172 -37.77 13.45 -45.16
CA PHE A 172 -37.51 12.22 -44.41
C PHE A 172 -37.88 12.39 -42.93
N ALA A 173 -38.45 11.36 -42.32
CA ALA A 173 -38.60 11.29 -40.87
C ALA A 173 -37.28 10.86 -40.22
N VAL A 174 -36.70 11.68 -39.33
CA VAL A 174 -35.40 11.42 -38.71
C VAL A 174 -35.57 10.79 -37.33
N THR A 175 -34.91 9.65 -37.09
CA THR A 175 -34.76 9.03 -35.77
C THR A 175 -33.30 9.07 -35.36
N VAL A 176 -33.00 9.55 -34.15
CA VAL A 176 -31.61 9.65 -33.66
C VAL A 176 -31.34 8.55 -32.65
N GLU A 177 -30.32 7.73 -32.92
CA GLU A 177 -29.79 6.71 -32.02
C GLU A 177 -28.43 7.19 -31.46
N PRO A 178 -28.32 7.49 -30.16
CA PRO A 178 -27.04 7.85 -29.57
C PRO A 178 -26.11 6.63 -29.54
N THR A 179 -24.86 6.82 -29.97
CA THR A 179 -23.82 5.78 -29.95
C THR A 179 -22.58 6.33 -29.26
N ALA A 180 -22.09 5.62 -28.24
CA ALA A 180 -20.91 6.01 -27.50
C ALA A 180 -19.67 6.05 -28.40
N ALA A 181 -18.99 7.20 -28.46
CA ALA A 181 -17.79 7.41 -29.26
C ALA A 181 -16.68 8.08 -28.43
N ASP A 182 -15.44 8.02 -28.92
CA ASP A 182 -14.28 8.66 -28.27
C ASP A 182 -14.03 10.09 -28.78
N ASP A 183 -14.59 10.44 -29.94
CA ASP A 183 -14.44 11.74 -30.59
C ASP A 183 -15.71 12.13 -31.38
N GLY A 184 -15.67 13.30 -32.02
CA GLY A 184 -16.73 13.75 -32.92
C GLY A 184 -18.10 13.97 -32.26
N PHE A 185 -18.16 14.30 -30.97
CA PHE A 185 -19.41 14.43 -30.23
C PHE A 185 -20.42 15.36 -30.93
N GLY A 186 -21.66 14.91 -31.06
CA GLY A 186 -22.72 15.64 -31.77
C GLY A 186 -22.66 15.54 -33.29
N THR A 187 -21.73 14.76 -33.85
CA THR A 187 -21.68 14.47 -35.29
C THR A 187 -22.30 13.12 -35.62
N VAL A 188 -22.82 13.00 -36.84
CA VAL A 188 -23.38 11.74 -37.36
C VAL A 188 -22.25 10.79 -37.75
N LEU A 189 -22.19 9.64 -37.11
CA LEU A 189 -21.23 8.56 -37.40
C LEU A 189 -21.66 7.73 -38.60
N SER A 190 -22.95 7.42 -38.67
CA SER A 190 -23.54 6.61 -39.74
C SER A 190 -25.03 6.90 -39.87
N CYS A 191 -25.58 6.72 -41.07
CA CYS A 191 -27.00 6.75 -41.31
C CYS A 191 -27.49 5.40 -41.84
N THR A 192 -28.74 5.07 -41.59
CA THR A 192 -29.40 3.90 -42.18
C THR A 192 -30.77 4.33 -42.68
N PRO A 193 -31.09 4.21 -43.99
CA PRO A 193 -30.27 3.66 -45.09
C PRO A 193 -29.00 4.48 -45.44
N ASP A 194 -28.08 3.88 -46.20
CA ASP A 194 -26.73 4.44 -46.43
C ASP A 194 -26.77 5.70 -47.33
N VAL A 195 -25.74 6.53 -47.23
CA VAL A 195 -25.59 7.74 -48.06
C VAL A 195 -25.61 7.39 -49.55
N GLY A 196 -26.39 8.15 -50.33
CA GLY A 196 -26.55 7.94 -51.77
C GLY A 196 -27.58 6.86 -52.15
N GLU A 197 -28.17 6.16 -51.18
CA GLU A 197 -29.27 5.23 -51.43
C GLU A 197 -30.56 6.01 -51.74
N ARG A 198 -31.39 5.48 -52.66
CA ARG A 198 -32.71 6.04 -52.94
C ARG A 198 -33.77 5.36 -52.09
N VAL A 199 -34.46 6.17 -51.30
CA VAL A 199 -35.41 5.68 -50.30
C VAL A 199 -36.71 6.49 -50.38
N ASP A 200 -37.84 5.83 -50.11
CA ASP A 200 -39.11 6.53 -49.90
C ASP A 200 -39.02 7.41 -48.65
N PRO A 201 -39.27 8.73 -48.74
CA PRO A 201 -39.28 9.62 -47.58
C PRO A 201 -40.14 9.15 -46.40
N ALA A 202 -41.21 8.39 -46.67
CA ALA A 202 -42.09 7.83 -45.64
C ALA A 202 -41.44 6.72 -44.79
N ARG A 203 -40.34 6.10 -45.26
CA ARG A 203 -39.64 5.03 -44.53
C ARG A 203 -38.81 5.55 -43.34
N GLY A 204 -38.44 6.82 -43.36
CA GLY A 204 -37.57 7.45 -42.35
C GLY A 204 -36.10 7.02 -42.45
N ILE A 205 -35.25 7.77 -41.75
CA ILE A 205 -33.79 7.57 -41.68
C ILE A 205 -33.39 7.54 -40.20
N THR A 206 -32.60 6.55 -39.82
CA THR A 206 -31.99 6.46 -38.49
C THR A 206 -30.55 7.00 -38.55
N LEU A 207 -30.25 8.03 -37.75
CA LEU A 207 -28.93 8.60 -37.60
C LEU A 207 -28.29 8.07 -36.31
N ARG A 208 -27.09 7.50 -36.42
CA ARG A 208 -26.26 7.20 -35.26
C ARG A 208 -25.36 8.39 -34.98
N VAL A 209 -25.57 9.04 -33.84
CA VAL A 209 -24.84 10.24 -33.45
C VAL A 209 -23.83 9.90 -32.36
N ALA A 210 -22.61 10.42 -32.50
CA ALA A 210 -21.56 10.27 -31.51
C ALA A 210 -21.94 10.98 -30.21
N THR A 211 -22.06 10.23 -29.12
CA THR A 211 -22.29 10.76 -27.77
C THR A 211 -21.13 10.42 -26.86
N GLN A 212 -20.87 11.30 -25.90
CA GLN A 212 -19.80 11.11 -24.91
C GLN A 212 -20.16 10.01 -23.92
N ARG A 213 -19.17 9.22 -23.48
CA ARG A 213 -19.34 8.29 -22.36
C ARG A 213 -19.24 9.06 -21.05
N SER A 214 -19.98 8.63 -20.05
CA SER A 214 -19.92 9.18 -18.70
C SER A 214 -19.70 8.07 -17.68
N ILE A 215 -18.99 8.39 -16.60
CA ILE A 215 -18.76 7.46 -15.51
C ILE A 215 -20.11 7.16 -14.84
N PRO A 216 -20.56 5.89 -14.78
CA PRO A 216 -21.79 5.51 -14.09
C PRO A 216 -21.67 5.73 -12.57
N GLN A 217 -22.80 5.63 -11.88
CA GLN A 217 -22.83 5.67 -10.42
C GLN A 217 -22.26 4.34 -9.87
N VAL A 218 -21.08 4.40 -9.26
CA VAL A 218 -20.31 3.25 -8.76
C VAL A 218 -19.93 3.38 -7.29
N LEU A 219 -20.13 4.55 -6.66
CA LEU A 219 -19.88 4.76 -5.24
C LEU A 219 -20.78 3.86 -4.39
N GLY A 220 -20.16 3.19 -3.42
CA GLY A 220 -20.82 2.24 -2.52
C GLY A 220 -21.08 0.86 -3.11
N LEU A 221 -20.82 0.64 -4.40
CA LEU A 221 -20.86 -0.71 -4.99
C LEU A 221 -19.63 -1.52 -4.59
N ASP A 222 -19.76 -2.84 -4.62
CA ASP A 222 -18.62 -3.75 -4.55
C ASP A 222 -17.65 -3.50 -5.70
N ALA A 223 -16.33 -3.58 -5.44
CA ALA A 223 -15.29 -3.32 -6.44
C ALA A 223 -15.48 -4.09 -7.75
N ALA A 224 -15.91 -5.36 -7.68
CA ALA A 224 -16.18 -6.18 -8.86
C ALA A 224 -17.40 -5.67 -9.66
N ALA A 225 -18.46 -5.25 -8.97
CA ALA A 225 -19.66 -4.70 -9.62
C ALA A 225 -19.38 -3.32 -10.23
N ALA A 226 -18.60 -2.47 -9.54
CA ALA A 226 -18.15 -1.19 -10.06
C ALA A 226 -17.26 -1.34 -11.30
N GLN A 227 -16.31 -2.29 -11.27
CA GLN A 227 -15.46 -2.59 -12.43
C GLN A 227 -16.30 -3.06 -13.62
N GLN A 228 -17.27 -3.94 -13.40
CA GLN A 228 -18.16 -4.39 -14.48
C GLN A 228 -18.99 -3.23 -15.05
N ALA A 229 -19.55 -2.36 -14.20
CA ALA A 229 -20.30 -1.19 -14.64
C ALA A 229 -19.45 -0.23 -15.49
N LEU A 230 -18.17 -0.05 -15.17
CA LEU A 230 -17.24 0.75 -15.97
C LEU A 230 -16.94 0.10 -17.33
N VAL A 231 -16.74 -1.23 -17.35
CA VAL A 231 -16.51 -1.98 -18.59
C VAL A 231 -17.76 -1.92 -19.49
N ASP A 232 -18.96 -2.08 -18.93
CA ASP A 232 -20.23 -1.97 -19.65
C ASP A 232 -20.47 -0.53 -20.19
N ALA A 233 -19.96 0.48 -19.49
CA ALA A 233 -19.94 1.87 -19.95
C ALA A 233 -18.88 2.14 -21.04
N GLY A 234 -18.02 1.16 -21.36
CA GLY A 234 -17.03 1.23 -22.43
C GLY A 234 -15.61 1.60 -21.98
N ALA A 235 -15.30 1.50 -20.69
CA ALA A 235 -13.93 1.66 -20.18
C ALA A 235 -13.07 0.43 -20.50
N THR A 236 -11.86 0.67 -21.00
CA THR A 236 -10.88 -0.39 -21.29
C THR A 236 -9.76 -0.49 -20.26
N SER A 237 -9.57 0.56 -19.45
CA SER A 237 -8.51 0.67 -18.46
C SER A 237 -9.07 1.06 -17.10
N VAL A 238 -9.29 0.08 -16.22
CA VAL A 238 -9.75 0.30 -14.84
C VAL A 238 -8.66 -0.15 -13.87
N SER A 239 -8.20 0.77 -13.01
CA SER A 239 -7.23 0.52 -11.93
C SER A 239 -7.92 0.53 -10.58
N LEU A 240 -7.46 -0.32 -9.66
CA LEU A 240 -7.95 -0.42 -8.29
C LEU A 240 -6.85 0.05 -7.33
N THR A 241 -7.21 0.94 -6.42
CA THR A 241 -6.36 1.40 -5.31
C THR A 241 -7.12 1.16 -4.01
N TYR A 242 -6.42 0.69 -2.97
CA TYR A 242 -7.04 0.42 -1.68
C TYR A 242 -6.70 1.51 -0.67
N ARG A 243 -7.65 1.84 0.20
CA ARG A 243 -7.49 2.86 1.24
C ARG A 243 -8.26 2.49 2.49
N ASN A 244 -7.62 2.62 3.66
CA ASN A 244 -8.28 2.40 4.94
C ASN A 244 -9.50 3.32 5.05
N SER A 245 -10.65 2.76 5.38
CA SER A 245 -11.91 3.50 5.46
C SER A 245 -12.89 2.81 6.40
N ASP A 246 -13.79 3.60 6.99
CA ASP A 246 -14.87 3.13 7.86
C ASP A 246 -16.05 2.54 7.07
N GLN A 247 -15.98 2.58 5.74
CA GLN A 247 -16.94 1.95 4.86
C GLN A 247 -16.74 0.43 4.81
N PRO A 248 -17.77 -0.35 4.40
CA PRO A 248 -17.65 -1.79 4.26
C PRO A 248 -16.45 -2.17 3.37
N ALA A 249 -15.58 -3.06 3.86
CA ALA A 249 -14.43 -3.50 3.10
C ALA A 249 -14.86 -4.08 1.74
N GLY A 250 -14.16 -3.67 0.67
CA GLY A 250 -14.49 -4.04 -0.70
C GLY A 250 -15.46 -3.09 -1.42
N SER A 251 -16.04 -2.09 -0.74
CA SER A 251 -16.86 -1.06 -1.38
C SER A 251 -16.02 0.04 -2.04
N VAL A 252 -16.52 0.64 -3.11
CA VAL A 252 -15.86 1.80 -3.75
C VAL A 252 -16.18 3.08 -2.99
N ILE A 253 -15.14 3.79 -2.54
CA ILE A 253 -15.26 5.04 -1.78
C ILE A 253 -14.98 6.29 -2.62
N ALA A 254 -14.25 6.13 -3.72
CA ALA A 254 -13.99 7.21 -4.67
C ALA A 254 -13.72 6.65 -6.07
N VAL A 255 -13.99 7.44 -7.09
CA VAL A 255 -13.64 7.15 -8.48
C VAL A 255 -13.05 8.40 -9.11
N ASP A 256 -11.99 8.22 -9.91
CA ASP A 256 -11.35 9.28 -10.69
C ASP A 256 -11.20 8.82 -12.15
N PRO A 257 -11.82 9.51 -13.14
CA PRO A 257 -12.69 10.69 -13.02
C PRO A 257 -13.96 10.47 -12.20
N ALA A 258 -14.49 11.55 -11.59
CA ALA A 258 -15.69 11.49 -10.74
C ALA A 258 -16.95 11.00 -11.49
N GLU A 259 -17.96 10.53 -10.75
CA GLU A 259 -19.20 10.05 -11.36
C GLU A 259 -19.89 11.13 -12.21
N GLY A 260 -20.46 10.71 -13.34
CA GLY A 260 -21.05 11.61 -14.32
C GLY A 260 -20.03 12.42 -15.14
N ALA A 261 -18.74 12.41 -14.77
CA ALA A 261 -17.70 13.01 -15.59
C ALA A 261 -17.57 12.26 -16.92
N PRO A 262 -17.31 12.98 -18.00
CA PRO A 262 -17.07 12.34 -19.28
C PRO A 262 -15.71 11.64 -19.32
N PHE A 263 -15.62 10.54 -20.05
CA PHE A 263 -14.36 9.83 -20.28
C PHE A 263 -14.28 9.25 -21.69
N VAL A 264 -13.05 9.01 -22.17
CA VAL A 264 -12.79 8.25 -23.41
C VAL A 264 -12.42 6.81 -23.05
N SER A 265 -12.68 5.86 -23.95
CA SER A 265 -12.53 4.43 -23.70
C SER A 265 -11.15 4.03 -23.19
N THR A 266 -10.09 4.70 -23.65
CA THR A 266 -8.68 4.46 -23.28
C THR A 266 -8.20 5.25 -22.07
N GLN A 267 -9.03 6.15 -21.52
CA GLN A 267 -8.65 6.93 -20.34
C GLN A 267 -8.61 6.01 -19.11
N PRO A 268 -7.54 6.06 -18.29
CA PRO A 268 -7.49 5.29 -17.06
C PRO A 268 -8.54 5.80 -16.07
N VAL A 269 -9.38 4.90 -15.57
CA VAL A 269 -10.33 5.16 -14.49
C VAL A 269 -9.83 4.46 -13.23
N THR A 270 -9.56 5.22 -12.17
CA THR A 270 -9.09 4.69 -10.89
C THR A 270 -10.24 4.58 -9.91
N LEU A 271 -10.50 3.37 -9.43
CA LEU A 271 -11.40 3.09 -8.32
C LEU A 271 -10.61 3.04 -7.01
N THR A 272 -11.01 3.84 -6.03
CA THR A 272 -10.53 3.72 -4.66
C THR A 272 -11.50 2.85 -3.87
N VAL A 273 -11.00 1.73 -3.33
CA VAL A 273 -11.78 0.73 -2.60
C VAL A 273 -11.47 0.81 -1.12
N ALA A 274 -12.50 0.74 -0.28
CA ALA A 274 -12.37 0.63 1.16
C ALA A 274 -11.68 -0.69 1.53
N GLN A 275 -10.67 -0.60 2.37
CA GLN A 275 -10.13 -1.73 3.12
C GLN A 275 -10.31 -1.48 4.61
N ALA A 276 -10.49 -2.56 5.38
CA ALA A 276 -10.53 -2.48 6.83
C ALA A 276 -9.17 -2.02 7.38
N TYR A 277 -9.18 -1.37 8.55
CA TYR A 277 -7.96 -1.18 9.31
C TYR A 277 -7.55 -2.55 9.85
N ALA A 278 -6.28 -2.91 9.70
CA ALA A 278 -5.74 -4.16 10.20
C ALA A 278 -4.49 -3.88 11.02
N VAL A 279 -4.30 -4.64 12.10
CA VAL A 279 -3.09 -4.53 12.91
C VAL A 279 -1.89 -5.00 12.07
N PRO A 280 -0.86 -4.16 11.84
CA PRO A 280 0.34 -4.56 11.12
C PRO A 280 1.14 -5.62 11.90
N ALA A 281 2.07 -6.31 11.22
CA ALA A 281 2.99 -7.23 11.89
C ALA A 281 4.08 -6.42 12.62
N LEU A 282 3.98 -6.37 13.96
CA LEU A 282 4.82 -5.53 14.82
C LEU A 282 5.77 -6.33 15.72
N GLU A 283 5.57 -7.65 15.83
CA GLU A 283 6.42 -8.54 16.63
C GLU A 283 7.89 -8.48 16.15
N GLY A 284 8.81 -8.38 17.10
CA GLY A 284 10.24 -8.26 16.83
C GLY A 284 10.71 -6.87 16.38
N MET A 285 9.80 -5.89 16.21
CA MET A 285 10.18 -4.51 15.91
C MET A 285 10.57 -3.76 17.18
N ALA A 286 11.44 -2.76 17.04
CA ALA A 286 11.71 -1.79 18.10
C ALA A 286 10.42 -1.00 18.40
N LEU A 287 10.18 -0.67 19.68
CA LEU A 287 8.99 0.07 20.11
C LEU A 287 8.75 1.34 19.27
N ALA A 288 9.79 2.11 18.98
CA ALA A 288 9.68 3.33 18.18
C ALA A 288 9.16 3.06 16.75
N ASP A 289 9.72 2.04 16.08
CA ASP A 289 9.29 1.64 14.74
C ASP A 289 7.88 1.07 14.76
N ALA A 290 7.54 0.29 15.80
CA ALA A 290 6.22 -0.27 15.97
C ALA A 290 5.15 0.79 16.21
N THR A 291 5.45 1.82 17.01
CA THR A 291 4.55 2.97 17.20
C THR A 291 4.35 3.76 15.92
N ALA A 292 5.42 4.00 15.14
CA ALA A 292 5.32 4.70 13.86
C ALA A 292 4.47 3.90 12.85
N ALA A 293 4.64 2.58 12.79
CA ALA A 293 3.85 1.71 11.93
C ALA A 293 2.35 1.69 12.32
N LEU A 294 2.02 1.76 13.61
CA LEU A 294 0.63 1.91 14.06
C LEU A 294 0.05 3.28 13.70
N GLU A 295 0.81 4.36 13.86
CA GLU A 295 0.39 5.71 13.48
C GLU A 295 0.13 5.82 11.98
N ASP A 296 1.00 5.26 11.14
CA ASP A 296 0.84 5.19 9.68
C ASP A 296 -0.39 4.36 9.28
N ALA A 297 -0.71 3.33 10.06
CA ALA A 297 -1.92 2.53 9.88
C ALA A 297 -3.20 3.25 10.35
N GLY A 298 -3.09 4.37 11.07
CA GLY A 298 -4.21 5.10 11.66
C GLY A 298 -4.74 4.48 12.96
N LEU A 299 -3.88 3.78 13.69
CA LEU A 299 -4.17 3.09 14.96
C LEU A 299 -3.45 3.77 16.12
N ALA A 300 -3.97 3.57 17.34
CA ALA A 300 -3.33 4.05 18.56
C ALA A 300 -2.49 2.93 19.20
N ALA A 301 -1.39 3.29 19.85
CA ALA A 301 -0.55 2.35 20.60
C ALA A 301 -0.78 2.50 22.11
N SER A 302 -0.87 1.39 22.82
CA SER A 302 -0.75 1.32 24.29
C SER A 302 0.37 0.37 24.64
N VAL A 303 1.30 0.76 25.52
CA VAL A 303 2.51 -0.02 25.79
C VAL A 303 2.44 -0.63 27.19
N THR A 304 2.59 -1.95 27.27
CA THR A 304 2.73 -2.70 28.51
C THR A 304 4.09 -3.39 28.51
N TYR A 305 4.89 -3.19 29.58
CA TYR A 305 6.20 -3.83 29.68
C TYR A 305 6.10 -5.20 30.34
N VAL A 306 6.76 -6.20 29.74
CA VAL A 306 6.79 -7.59 30.20
C VAL A 306 8.22 -8.10 30.29
N SER A 307 8.49 -8.97 31.27
CA SER A 307 9.77 -9.66 31.37
C SER A 307 9.85 -10.68 30.23
N SER A 308 10.87 -10.53 29.38
CA SER A 308 11.07 -11.35 28.19
C SER A 308 12.56 -11.58 27.93
N ARG A 309 12.85 -12.64 27.16
CA ARG A 309 14.20 -12.94 26.66
C ARG A 309 14.54 -12.21 25.37
N GLU A 310 13.55 -11.54 24.77
CA GLU A 310 13.75 -10.69 23.60
C GLU A 310 14.63 -9.49 23.92
N THR A 311 15.20 -8.89 22.87
CA THR A 311 15.95 -7.63 22.96
C THR A 311 15.10 -6.58 23.67
N ARG A 312 15.69 -5.86 24.63
CA ARG A 312 15.02 -4.82 25.41
C ARG A 312 14.40 -3.76 24.48
N ASN A 313 13.26 -3.18 24.85
CA ASN A 313 12.48 -2.26 23.99
C ASN A 313 11.94 -2.85 22.67
N THR A 314 11.91 -4.17 22.53
CA THR A 314 11.32 -4.85 21.36
C THR A 314 9.91 -5.32 21.68
N VAL A 315 9.01 -5.20 20.70
CA VAL A 315 7.65 -5.73 20.81
C VAL A 315 7.71 -7.26 20.82
N VAL A 316 7.19 -7.86 21.89
CA VAL A 316 7.10 -9.30 22.10
C VAL A 316 5.80 -9.83 21.49
N GLU A 317 4.70 -9.13 21.72
CA GLU A 317 3.36 -9.55 21.31
C GLU A 317 2.45 -8.32 21.18
N THR A 318 1.39 -8.44 20.37
CA THR A 318 0.35 -7.40 20.24
C THR A 318 -1.05 -7.96 20.50
N SER A 319 -1.90 -7.15 21.12
CA SER A 319 -3.31 -7.46 21.33
C SER A 319 -4.16 -6.26 20.85
N PRO A 320 -4.98 -6.40 19.79
CA PRO A 320 -5.21 -7.62 18.98
C PRO A 320 -3.98 -8.13 18.19
N GLU A 321 -4.01 -9.40 17.79
CA GLU A 321 -2.94 -10.04 17.00
C GLU A 321 -2.79 -9.40 15.62
N ALA A 322 -1.59 -9.49 15.02
CA ALA A 322 -1.33 -9.00 13.67
C ALA A 322 -2.30 -9.59 12.65
N GLY A 323 -2.80 -8.75 11.74
CA GLY A 323 -3.80 -9.09 10.73
C GLY A 323 -5.24 -9.04 11.23
N THR A 324 -5.48 -8.80 12.52
CA THR A 324 -6.85 -8.62 13.04
C THR A 324 -7.43 -7.31 12.51
N GLU A 325 -8.66 -7.39 12.00
CA GLU A 325 -9.43 -6.21 11.57
C GLU A 325 -9.91 -5.42 12.80
N VAL A 326 -9.67 -4.12 12.79
CA VAL A 326 -9.96 -3.19 13.89
C VAL A 326 -10.68 -1.95 13.37
N ALA A 327 -11.28 -1.17 14.28
CA ALA A 327 -11.91 0.09 13.95
C ALA A 327 -10.85 1.22 13.79
N PRO A 328 -11.18 2.31 13.07
CA PRO A 328 -10.31 3.48 12.98
C PRO A 328 -9.93 4.02 14.36
N GLY A 329 -8.63 4.21 14.60
CA GLY A 329 -8.14 4.74 15.86
C GLY A 329 -8.28 3.80 17.06
N ASP A 330 -8.60 2.52 16.84
CA ASP A 330 -8.55 1.52 17.90
C ASP A 330 -7.14 1.43 18.50
N THR A 331 -7.10 1.14 19.80
CA THR A 331 -5.85 0.99 20.54
C THR A 331 -5.36 -0.44 20.45
N VAL A 332 -4.16 -0.62 19.91
CA VAL A 332 -3.41 -1.87 19.95
C VAL A 332 -2.49 -1.86 21.17
N GLU A 333 -2.65 -2.85 22.05
CA GLU A 333 -1.75 -3.06 23.18
C GLU A 333 -0.49 -3.79 22.71
N LEU A 334 0.66 -3.18 22.94
CA LEU A 334 1.99 -3.69 22.67
C LEU A 334 2.59 -4.23 23.97
N SER A 335 2.81 -5.53 24.03
CA SER A 335 3.64 -6.14 25.07
C SER A 335 5.10 -6.00 24.67
N VAL A 336 5.85 -5.16 25.37
CA VAL A 336 7.24 -4.80 25.03
C VAL A 336 8.18 -5.38 26.08
N ALA A 337 9.32 -5.91 25.63
CA ALA A 337 10.36 -6.37 26.52
C ALA A 337 10.84 -5.20 27.39
N MET A 338 10.82 -5.38 28.72
CA MET A 338 11.19 -4.36 29.69
C MET A 338 12.47 -3.61 29.28
N PRO A 339 12.54 -2.28 29.41
CA PRO A 339 13.72 -1.50 29.04
C PRO A 339 14.86 -1.59 30.06
N PHE A 340 14.62 -2.21 31.23
CA PHE A 340 15.49 -2.15 32.40
C PHE A 340 15.92 -3.54 32.89
N PRO A 341 16.95 -3.60 33.76
CA PRO A 341 17.32 -4.83 34.48
C PRO A 341 16.18 -5.32 35.39
N ASP A 342 16.01 -6.65 35.48
CA ASP A 342 15.01 -7.24 36.39
C ASP A 342 15.36 -6.96 37.86
N GLN A 343 16.65 -6.83 38.18
CA GLN A 343 17.19 -6.53 39.50
C GLN A 343 18.43 -5.63 39.39
N PRO A 344 18.74 -4.78 40.39
CA PRO A 344 19.91 -3.89 40.34
C PRO A 344 21.27 -4.59 40.24
N TYR A 345 21.34 -5.87 40.61
CA TYR A 345 22.54 -6.70 40.53
C TYR A 345 22.61 -7.56 39.26
N ASP A 346 21.67 -7.42 38.32
CA ASP A 346 21.74 -8.03 36.98
C ASP A 346 22.66 -7.19 36.07
N LEU A 347 23.97 -7.34 36.28
CA LEU A 347 24.99 -6.44 35.74
C LEU A 347 25.02 -6.41 34.21
N LEU A 348 24.81 -7.56 33.57
CA LEU A 348 24.88 -7.68 32.12
C LEU A 348 23.69 -6.98 31.44
N ALA A 349 22.54 -6.89 32.11
CA ALA A 349 21.37 -6.23 31.55
C ALA A 349 21.58 -4.74 31.30
N TYR A 350 22.40 -4.06 32.11
CA TYR A 350 22.69 -2.62 31.96
C TYR A 350 23.33 -2.27 30.61
N PHE A 351 24.09 -3.19 29.98
CA PHE A 351 24.71 -2.96 28.67
C PHE A 351 23.71 -3.04 27.51
N SER A 352 22.52 -3.62 27.75
CA SER A 352 21.43 -3.72 26.77
C SER A 352 20.34 -2.66 26.98
N CYS A 353 20.48 -1.82 28.00
CA CYS A 353 19.54 -0.75 28.32
C CYS A 353 19.89 0.55 27.59
N ASP A 354 18.87 1.36 27.29
CA ASP A 354 19.11 2.76 26.91
C ASP A 354 19.60 3.54 28.14
N ALA A 355 20.79 4.12 28.06
CA ALA A 355 21.42 4.86 29.14
C ALA A 355 20.53 6.02 29.65
N VAL A 356 19.76 6.66 28.76
CA VAL A 356 18.87 7.78 29.13
C VAL A 356 17.72 7.33 30.03
N ALA A 357 17.33 6.06 29.96
CA ALA A 357 16.23 5.52 30.71
C ALA A 357 16.66 4.98 32.10
N LEU A 358 17.94 4.64 32.28
CA LEU A 358 18.49 4.08 33.53
C LEU A 358 18.25 4.97 34.77
N PRO A 359 18.36 6.31 34.74
CA PRO A 359 18.09 7.14 35.90
C PRO A 359 16.68 7.01 36.45
N THR A 360 15.69 6.89 35.56
CA THR A 360 14.29 6.69 35.94
C THR A 360 14.15 5.36 36.69
N TYR A 361 14.67 4.27 36.13
CA TYR A 361 14.69 2.96 36.77
C TYR A 361 15.36 3.00 38.15
N LEU A 362 16.56 3.57 38.24
CA LEU A 362 17.30 3.67 39.49
C LEU A 362 16.51 4.47 40.55
N SER A 363 15.81 5.54 40.15
CA SER A 363 14.96 6.30 41.06
C SER A 363 13.73 5.50 41.56
N GLU A 364 13.17 4.62 40.73
CA GLU A 364 12.06 3.73 41.10
C GLU A 364 12.52 2.71 42.14
N GLU A 365 13.69 2.12 41.92
CA GLU A 365 14.43 1.22 42.83
C GLU A 365 15.03 1.92 44.06
N LYS A 366 14.77 3.22 44.24
CA LYS A 366 15.24 4.04 45.38
C LYS A 366 16.75 4.22 45.45
N PHE A 367 17.44 4.05 44.33
CA PHE A 367 18.83 4.48 44.20
C PHE A 367 18.91 5.99 44.06
N SER A 368 19.93 6.57 44.69
CA SER A 368 20.19 8.01 44.70
C SER A 368 21.56 8.31 44.10
N LEU A 369 21.59 9.21 43.11
CA LEU A 369 22.83 9.66 42.49
C LEU A 369 23.70 10.33 43.56
N THR A 370 24.85 9.71 43.84
CA THR A 370 25.82 10.20 44.80
C THR A 370 26.95 10.95 44.10
N TYR A 371 27.26 10.53 42.87
CA TYR A 371 28.32 11.10 42.05
C TYR A 371 28.03 10.89 40.56
N GLY A 372 28.39 11.85 39.70
CA GLY A 372 28.22 11.74 38.25
C GLY A 372 29.04 12.74 37.44
N GLU A 373 29.84 12.22 36.50
CA GLU A 373 30.58 12.96 35.47
C GLU A 373 30.80 12.09 34.22
N VAL A 374 31.18 12.71 33.10
CA VAL A 374 31.46 11.98 31.84
C VAL A 374 32.96 11.78 31.73
N TYR A 375 33.41 10.55 31.44
CA TYR A 375 34.81 10.33 31.12
C TYR A 375 35.20 11.06 29.83
N ALA A 376 36.25 11.87 29.91
CA ALA A 376 36.78 12.64 28.77
C ALA A 376 37.31 11.74 27.64
N SER A 377 37.62 10.48 27.93
CA SER A 377 38.23 9.50 27.01
C SER A 377 37.24 8.81 26.08
N GLY A 378 35.94 8.78 26.40
CA GLY A 378 35.00 7.93 25.66
C GLY A 378 33.52 8.31 25.71
N GLY A 379 33.14 9.36 26.44
CA GLY A 379 31.71 9.71 26.57
C GLY A 379 30.91 8.73 27.41
N HIS A 380 31.59 7.77 28.07
CA HIS A 380 30.98 6.85 29.02
C HIS A 380 30.70 7.54 30.35
N ALA A 381 29.66 7.07 31.05
CA ALA A 381 29.30 7.58 32.35
C ALA A 381 30.33 7.15 33.42
N HIS A 382 30.70 8.09 34.28
CA HIS A 382 31.31 7.84 35.58
C HIS A 382 30.31 8.25 36.66
N ALA A 383 29.46 7.33 37.07
CA ALA A 383 28.36 7.61 37.99
C ALA A 383 28.31 6.58 39.12
N ALA A 384 27.97 7.04 40.32
CA ALA A 384 27.74 6.19 41.48
C ALA A 384 26.37 6.49 42.09
N TYR A 385 25.62 5.44 42.36
CA TYR A 385 24.29 5.47 42.94
C TYR A 385 24.26 4.65 44.22
N THR A 386 23.69 5.23 45.28
CA THR A 386 23.53 4.55 46.57
C THR A 386 22.08 4.07 46.72
N GLY A 387 21.91 2.77 46.93
CA GLY A 387 20.63 2.11 47.15
C GLY A 387 20.10 2.28 48.58
N PRO A 388 18.84 1.88 48.83
CA PRO A 388 18.15 2.11 50.10
C PRO A 388 18.77 1.36 51.29
N GLU A 389 19.37 0.19 51.05
CA GLU A 389 20.01 -0.64 52.07
C GLU A 389 21.53 -0.34 52.21
N GLY A 390 22.03 0.66 51.48
CA GLY A 390 23.45 1.06 51.48
C GLY A 390 24.30 0.39 50.39
N ASP A 391 23.67 -0.31 49.46
CA ASP A 391 24.30 -0.83 48.24
C ASP A 391 24.85 0.29 47.37
N VAL A 392 25.91 0.02 46.62
CA VAL A 392 26.48 0.99 45.69
C VAL A 392 26.56 0.39 44.30
N LEU A 393 25.81 0.98 43.37
CA LEU A 393 25.94 0.73 41.94
C LEU A 393 26.83 1.81 41.33
N GLN A 394 27.89 1.41 40.65
CA GLN A 394 28.78 2.30 39.93
C GLN A 394 28.81 1.91 38.45
N ILE A 395 28.72 2.92 37.60
CA ILE A 395 28.93 2.81 36.15
C ILE A 395 30.22 3.55 35.84
N SER A 396 31.21 2.87 35.29
CA SER A 396 32.52 3.45 34.96
C SER A 396 33.31 2.64 33.93
N ASP A 397 34.26 3.27 33.26
CA ASP A 397 35.29 2.62 32.43
C ASP A 397 36.38 1.90 33.27
N SER A 398 36.24 1.90 34.59
CA SER A 398 37.14 1.20 35.51
C SER A 398 36.32 0.56 36.63
N PRO A 399 35.48 -0.44 36.30
CA PRO A 399 34.58 -1.06 37.27
C PRO A 399 35.34 -1.89 38.33
N GLU A 400 36.62 -2.20 38.10
CA GLU A 400 37.51 -2.83 39.09
C GLU A 400 37.84 -1.89 40.27
N SER A 401 37.64 -0.58 40.11
CA SER A 401 37.92 0.40 41.15
C SER A 401 36.63 0.89 41.81
N ALA A 402 36.63 0.92 43.15
CA ALA A 402 35.57 1.56 43.94
C ALA A 402 35.72 3.09 44.00
N HIS A 403 36.80 3.63 43.41
CA HIS A 403 37.13 5.04 43.55
C HIS A 403 36.27 5.91 42.65
N TYR A 404 35.59 6.87 43.27
CA TYR A 404 35.02 8.04 42.63
C TYR A 404 35.33 9.23 43.53
N ALA A 405 35.81 10.34 42.95
CA ALA A 405 36.23 11.51 43.72
C ALA A 405 35.68 12.80 43.11
N GLY A 406 35.17 13.66 43.98
CA GLY A 406 34.53 14.91 43.61
C GLY A 406 33.12 15.02 44.17
N GLY A 407 32.51 16.19 44.01
CA GLY A 407 31.13 16.46 44.45
C GLY A 407 30.14 16.66 43.30
N SER A 408 30.53 16.30 42.06
CA SER A 408 29.65 16.42 40.90
C SER A 408 28.51 15.41 41.02
N GLN A 409 27.27 15.88 40.94
CA GLN A 409 26.06 15.05 40.92
C GLN A 409 25.30 15.27 39.62
N THR A 410 26.04 15.43 38.52
CA THR A 410 25.43 15.56 37.20
C THR A 410 24.94 14.19 36.77
N ASP A 411 23.66 14.10 36.42
CA ASP A 411 23.09 12.87 35.88
C ASP A 411 23.52 12.69 34.42
N VAL A 412 24.69 12.09 34.25
CA VAL A 412 25.31 11.92 32.93
C VAL A 412 24.63 10.83 32.11
N LEU A 413 24.00 9.85 32.75
CA LEU A 413 23.18 8.85 32.08
C LEU A 413 21.97 9.52 31.42
N ALA A 414 21.32 10.47 32.11
CA ALA A 414 20.22 11.25 31.52
C ALA A 414 20.65 12.09 30.31
N THR A 415 21.95 12.37 30.15
CA THR A 415 22.51 13.05 28.96
C THR A 415 22.91 12.10 27.83
N GLY A 416 22.69 10.79 28.00
CA GLY A 416 23.02 9.77 27.01
C GLY A 416 24.47 9.25 27.07
N ALA A 417 25.18 9.49 28.17
CA ALA A 417 26.52 8.90 28.37
C ALA A 417 26.40 7.37 28.46
N ALA A 418 27.20 6.65 27.66
CA ALA A 418 27.09 5.20 27.53
C ALA A 418 27.59 4.44 28.78
N VAL A 419 27.12 3.21 28.96
CA VAL A 419 27.57 2.31 30.04
C VAL A 419 28.89 1.65 29.63
N GLY A 420 30.01 2.01 30.28
CA GLY A 420 31.32 1.42 30.00
C GLY A 420 31.55 0.10 30.74
N GLY A 421 31.30 0.10 32.05
CA GLY A 421 31.41 -1.04 32.95
C GLY A 421 30.48 -0.84 34.15
N VAL A 422 30.06 -1.92 34.79
CA VAL A 422 29.11 -1.89 35.90
C VAL A 422 29.71 -2.61 37.10
N ARG A 423 29.67 -1.98 38.27
CA ARG A 423 30.12 -2.52 39.55
C ARG A 423 29.00 -2.39 40.56
N TYR A 424 28.64 -3.47 41.22
CA TYR A 424 27.64 -3.51 42.28
C TYR A 424 28.29 -4.01 43.57
N ALA A 425 28.33 -3.15 44.59
CA ALA A 425 28.73 -3.52 45.94
C ALA A 425 27.48 -3.77 46.80
N PHE A 426 27.34 -5.00 47.26
CA PHE A 426 26.22 -5.42 48.08
C PHE A 426 26.34 -4.86 49.51
N SER A 427 25.22 -4.41 50.05
CA SER A 427 25.08 -4.18 51.49
C SER A 427 24.91 -5.51 52.23
N GLY A 428 25.18 -5.54 53.54
CA GLY A 428 24.99 -6.75 54.34
C GLY A 428 23.55 -7.30 54.33
N ALA A 429 22.56 -6.50 53.92
CA ALA A 429 21.17 -6.89 53.80
C ALA A 429 20.79 -7.52 52.45
N THR A 430 21.54 -7.21 51.39
CA THR A 430 21.22 -7.62 50.01
C THR A 430 22.14 -8.72 49.47
N VAL A 431 23.20 -9.07 50.19
CA VAL A 431 24.11 -10.17 49.78
C VAL A 431 23.29 -11.44 49.51
N PRO A 432 23.48 -12.09 48.34
CA PRO A 432 22.85 -13.36 48.04
C PRO A 432 23.12 -14.41 49.11
N LYS A 433 22.13 -15.27 49.39
CA LYS A 433 22.23 -16.27 50.45
C LYS A 433 23.45 -17.18 50.23
N GLY A 434 24.36 -17.20 51.19
CA GLY A 434 25.61 -17.98 51.13
C GLY A 434 26.77 -17.25 50.45
N GLY A 435 26.60 -16.01 50.02
CA GLY A 435 27.61 -15.20 49.31
C GLY A 435 28.61 -14.45 50.21
N THR A 436 28.65 -14.70 51.52
CA THR A 436 29.52 -13.97 52.46
C THR A 436 30.79 -14.72 52.83
N GLU A 437 30.94 -15.99 52.45
CA GLU A 437 32.11 -16.79 52.80
C GLU A 437 33.20 -16.65 51.72
N GLU A 438 34.47 -16.67 52.10
CA GLU A 438 35.60 -16.66 51.15
C GLU A 438 35.83 -18.06 50.55
N THR A 439 34.80 -18.56 49.86
CA THR A 439 34.82 -19.87 49.22
C THR A 439 34.29 -19.78 47.79
N GLU A 440 34.73 -20.69 46.92
CA GLU A 440 34.22 -20.77 45.55
C GLU A 440 32.70 -21.03 45.53
N ALA A 441 32.15 -21.72 46.54
CA ALA A 441 30.71 -21.95 46.66
C ALA A 441 29.93 -20.65 46.87
N ALA A 442 30.46 -19.73 47.69
CA ALA A 442 29.88 -18.41 47.91
C ALA A 442 29.98 -17.54 46.65
N VAL A 443 31.12 -17.57 45.96
CA VAL A 443 31.29 -16.93 44.64
C VAL A 443 30.20 -17.41 43.68
N ARG A 444 30.00 -18.72 43.57
CA ARG A 444 28.98 -19.30 42.68
C ARG A 444 27.55 -18.90 43.07
N ALA A 445 27.28 -18.69 44.36
CA ALA A 445 25.99 -18.18 44.82
C ALA A 445 25.75 -16.73 44.34
N VAL A 446 26.78 -15.87 44.43
CA VAL A 446 26.71 -14.49 43.92
C VAL A 446 26.61 -14.47 42.39
N MET A 447 27.40 -15.29 41.69
CA MET A 447 27.32 -15.45 40.24
C MET A 447 25.91 -15.82 39.80
N SER A 448 25.31 -16.84 40.43
CA SER A 448 23.97 -17.30 40.10
C SER A 448 22.90 -16.23 40.35
N ALA A 449 23.08 -15.39 41.37
CA ALA A 449 22.16 -14.29 41.64
C ALA A 449 22.28 -13.19 40.58
N CYS A 450 23.49 -12.90 40.11
CA CYS A 450 23.77 -11.87 39.11
C CYS A 450 23.61 -12.36 37.66
N GLY A 451 23.16 -13.61 37.43
CA GLY A 451 23.03 -14.20 36.09
C GLY A 451 24.37 -14.45 35.38
N LEU A 452 25.47 -14.57 36.12
CA LEU A 452 26.83 -14.72 35.58
C LEU A 452 27.21 -16.20 35.40
N GLU A 453 27.80 -16.50 34.25
CA GLU A 453 28.25 -17.84 33.86
C GLU A 453 29.70 -17.84 33.35
N GLY A 454 30.30 -19.03 33.17
CA GLY A 454 31.62 -19.13 32.53
C GLY A 454 32.80 -18.73 33.43
N LEU A 455 32.80 -19.17 34.69
CA LEU A 455 33.94 -19.02 35.60
C LEU A 455 35.23 -19.55 34.96
N SER A 456 36.27 -18.72 34.90
CA SER A 456 37.54 -19.02 34.22
C SER A 456 38.73 -19.11 35.17
N ASP A 457 38.81 -18.20 36.15
CA ASP A 457 39.95 -18.09 37.05
C ASP A 457 39.50 -17.64 38.45
N THR A 458 40.31 -17.98 39.45
CA THR A 458 40.09 -17.59 40.85
C THR A 458 41.42 -17.36 41.53
N CYS A 459 41.53 -16.30 42.32
CA CYS A 459 42.69 -16.05 43.17
C CYS A 459 42.26 -15.68 44.59
N THR A 460 43.13 -15.98 45.54
CA THR A 460 42.97 -15.57 46.93
C THR A 460 44.17 -14.75 47.38
N GLN A 461 44.09 -14.19 48.59
CA GLN A 461 45.21 -13.46 49.20
C GLN A 461 46.52 -14.28 49.22
N SER A 462 46.47 -15.60 49.34
CA SER A 462 47.69 -16.43 49.39
C SER A 462 48.34 -16.67 48.03
N ASP A 463 47.62 -16.43 46.94
CA ASP A 463 47.98 -16.93 45.60
C ASP A 463 48.15 -15.78 44.60
N ILE A 464 47.61 -14.60 44.90
CA ILE A 464 47.69 -13.41 44.06
C ILE A 464 49.14 -12.99 43.76
N VAL A 465 49.40 -12.67 42.49
CA VAL A 465 50.66 -12.04 42.08
C VAL A 465 50.56 -10.52 42.19
N LEU A 466 51.28 -9.95 43.15
CA LEU A 466 51.32 -8.51 43.38
C LEU A 466 52.49 -7.83 42.64
N PRO A 467 52.30 -6.58 42.15
CA PRO A 467 53.38 -5.77 41.61
C PRO A 467 54.54 -5.57 42.59
N GLU A 468 55.74 -5.33 42.06
CA GLU A 468 56.89 -5.03 42.90
C GLU A 468 56.66 -3.76 43.74
N GLY A 469 56.87 -3.88 45.06
CA GLY A 469 56.74 -2.76 45.99
C GLY A 469 55.35 -2.61 46.63
N THR A 470 54.39 -3.48 46.32
CA THR A 470 53.09 -3.48 47.00
C THR A 470 53.25 -3.82 48.49
N PRO A 471 52.72 -2.99 49.42
CA PRO A 471 52.80 -3.28 50.85
C PRO A 471 51.88 -4.46 51.22
N THR A 472 52.47 -5.59 51.62
CA THR A 472 51.75 -6.81 52.01
C THR A 472 51.36 -6.88 53.49
N ASN A 473 51.53 -5.78 54.24
CA ASN A 473 51.24 -5.73 55.68
C ASN A 473 49.75 -5.44 55.99
N GLY A 474 48.91 -5.33 54.96
CA GLY A 474 47.47 -5.12 55.13
C GLY A 474 46.81 -6.46 55.45
N GLY A 475 46.02 -6.53 56.53
CA GLY A 475 45.22 -7.70 56.87
C GLY A 475 44.06 -7.95 55.89
N GLN A 476 44.33 -7.90 54.59
CA GLN A 476 43.37 -8.27 53.55
C GLN A 476 43.05 -9.75 53.67
N HIS A 477 41.82 -10.12 53.34
CA HIS A 477 41.39 -11.49 53.18
C HIS A 477 40.33 -11.48 52.09
N PHE A 478 40.49 -12.28 51.05
CA PHE A 478 39.56 -12.28 49.92
C PHE A 478 39.66 -13.55 49.08
N ILE A 479 38.57 -13.80 48.37
CA ILE A 479 38.51 -14.60 47.15
C ILE A 479 38.03 -13.71 46.01
N CYS A 480 38.77 -13.69 44.91
CA CYS A 480 38.39 -13.07 43.65
C CYS A 480 38.16 -14.20 42.63
N ALA A 481 37.13 -14.03 41.82
CA ALA A 481 36.79 -14.97 40.77
C ALA A 481 36.41 -14.19 39.52
N THR A 482 36.91 -14.60 38.37
CA THR A 482 36.59 -13.98 37.08
C THR A 482 36.02 -15.00 36.11
N GLY A 483 35.23 -14.53 35.16
CA GLY A 483 34.75 -15.35 34.07
C GLY A 483 34.43 -14.53 32.83
N GLN A 484 34.05 -15.24 31.77
CA GLN A 484 33.68 -14.65 30.50
C GLN A 484 32.34 -15.20 30.03
N GLN A 485 31.44 -14.29 29.64
CA GLN A 485 30.11 -14.62 29.12
C GLN A 485 29.85 -13.78 27.87
N GLY A 486 29.91 -14.43 26.71
CA GLY A 486 29.87 -13.73 25.42
C GLY A 486 31.07 -12.80 25.27
N GLU A 487 30.79 -11.51 25.04
CA GLU A 487 31.80 -10.45 24.91
C GLU A 487 32.12 -9.72 26.23
N PHE A 488 31.58 -10.19 27.34
CA PHE A 488 31.75 -9.56 28.65
C PHE A 488 32.67 -10.37 29.56
N THR A 489 33.55 -9.67 30.26
CA THR A 489 34.33 -10.18 31.38
C THR A 489 33.69 -9.70 32.67
N TRP A 490 33.49 -10.61 33.61
CA TRP A 490 32.94 -10.29 34.93
C TRP A 490 33.87 -10.75 36.04
N ALA A 491 33.74 -10.14 37.21
CA ALA A 491 34.42 -10.56 38.42
C ALA A 491 33.50 -10.52 39.64
N VAL A 492 33.74 -11.43 40.58
CA VAL A 492 33.10 -11.46 41.90
C VAL A 492 34.21 -11.47 42.94
N ILE A 493 34.13 -10.56 43.90
CA ILE A 493 35.10 -10.39 44.97
C ILE A 493 34.35 -10.49 46.29
N ILE A 494 34.77 -11.43 47.14
CA ILE A 494 34.26 -11.58 48.50
C ILE A 494 35.45 -11.41 49.44
N GLY A 495 35.45 -10.34 50.23
CA GLY A 495 36.56 -10.04 51.12
C GLY A 495 36.75 -8.56 51.43
N GLY A 496 37.84 -8.25 52.11
CA GLY A 496 38.20 -6.87 52.45
C GLY A 496 39.33 -6.78 53.47
N PRO A 497 39.59 -5.56 53.98
CA PRO A 497 40.61 -5.34 54.99
C PRO A 497 40.12 -5.67 56.41
N GLU A 498 41.01 -6.20 57.24
CA GLU A 498 40.91 -6.24 58.71
C GLU A 498 39.61 -6.89 59.27
N GLY A 499 39.11 -7.94 58.62
CA GLY A 499 37.92 -8.68 59.07
C GLY A 499 36.60 -8.11 58.53
N VAL A 500 36.65 -7.07 57.68
CA VAL A 500 35.48 -6.53 56.99
C VAL A 500 35.27 -7.30 55.69
N THR A 501 34.19 -8.06 55.61
CA THR A 501 33.80 -8.74 54.35
C THR A 501 32.89 -7.84 53.54
N ARG A 502 33.31 -7.51 52.32
CA ARG A 502 32.48 -6.87 51.29
C ARG A 502 32.24 -7.87 50.18
N VAL A 503 31.05 -7.81 49.57
CA VAL A 503 30.71 -8.61 48.39
C VAL A 503 30.52 -7.65 47.24
N VAL A 504 31.29 -7.84 46.18
CA VAL A 504 31.28 -6.98 44.99
C VAL A 504 31.16 -7.88 43.78
N ALA A 505 30.28 -7.50 42.86
CA ALA A 505 30.22 -8.07 41.54
C ALA A 505 30.42 -6.96 40.50
N LEU A 506 31.15 -7.25 39.44
CA LEU A 506 31.36 -6.31 38.34
C LEU A 506 31.29 -7.02 37.00
N ALA A 507 30.94 -6.28 35.95
CA ALA A 507 30.97 -6.73 34.57
C ALA A 507 31.39 -5.58 33.65
N ALA A 508 32.14 -5.89 32.60
CA ALA A 508 32.53 -4.96 31.54
C ALA A 508 32.76 -5.70 30.22
N PRO A 509 32.69 -5.01 29.07
CA PRO A 509 33.13 -5.55 27.79
C PRO A 509 34.58 -6.03 27.90
N SER A 510 34.88 -7.23 27.38
CA SER A 510 36.23 -7.83 27.44
C SER A 510 37.29 -6.93 26.79
N SER A 511 36.90 -6.11 25.81
CA SER A 511 37.77 -5.12 25.16
C SER A 511 38.33 -4.07 26.13
N LEU A 512 37.67 -3.82 27.26
CA LEU A 512 38.15 -2.91 28.30
C LEU A 512 39.46 -3.42 28.93
N PHE A 513 39.62 -4.75 29.01
CA PHE A 513 40.78 -5.39 29.65
C PHE A 513 41.90 -5.75 28.66
N GLU A 514 41.66 -5.71 27.35
CA GLU A 514 42.67 -6.06 26.32
C GLU A 514 43.89 -5.12 26.32
N GLY A 515 43.70 -3.86 26.73
CA GLY A 515 44.76 -2.86 26.80
C GLY A 515 45.56 -2.84 28.11
N VAL A 516 45.20 -3.68 29.09
CA VAL A 516 45.81 -3.66 30.43
C VAL A 516 47.12 -4.44 30.45
N ASP A 517 48.17 -3.86 31.03
CA ASP A 517 49.43 -4.57 31.25
C ASP A 517 49.32 -5.53 32.43
N LEU A 518 49.08 -6.80 32.13
CA LEU A 518 48.96 -7.86 33.12
C LEU A 518 50.32 -8.45 33.56
N SER A 519 51.45 -7.98 33.02
CA SER A 519 52.75 -8.59 33.29
C SER A 519 53.16 -8.52 34.77
N ALA A 520 52.74 -7.47 35.48
CA ALA A 520 52.93 -7.30 36.93
C ALA A 520 51.97 -8.15 37.79
N HIS A 521 50.97 -8.78 37.17
CA HIS A 521 49.87 -9.53 37.79
C HIS A 521 49.87 -11.00 37.36
N GLY A 522 51.04 -11.56 37.08
CA GLY A 522 51.18 -12.97 36.66
C GLY A 522 50.53 -13.28 35.30
N GLY A 523 50.13 -12.26 34.53
CA GLY A 523 49.35 -12.43 33.31
C GLY A 523 47.87 -12.76 33.55
N SER A 524 47.37 -12.67 34.79
CA SER A 524 45.97 -12.94 35.13
C SER A 524 45.16 -11.65 35.29
N ILE A 525 44.00 -11.60 34.65
CA ILE A 525 42.99 -10.55 34.86
C ILE A 525 42.42 -10.64 36.28
N CYS A 526 42.30 -11.85 36.84
CA CYS A 526 41.80 -12.06 38.19
C CYS A 526 42.71 -11.40 39.24
N ASP A 527 44.04 -11.57 39.09
CA ASP A 527 45.04 -10.92 39.95
C ASP A 527 45.06 -9.40 39.79
N TYR A 528 44.91 -8.90 38.56
CA TYR A 528 44.79 -7.46 38.31
C TYR A 528 43.57 -6.86 39.00
N ILE A 529 42.38 -7.43 38.77
CA ILE A 529 41.13 -6.93 39.36
C ILE A 529 41.18 -7.01 40.90
N ALA A 530 41.66 -8.13 41.44
CA ALA A 530 41.83 -8.29 42.88
C ALA A 530 42.82 -7.27 43.46
N TYR A 531 43.93 -7.01 42.77
CA TYR A 531 44.89 -6.00 43.18
C TYR A 531 44.24 -4.60 43.22
N ILE A 532 43.53 -4.22 42.16
CA ILE A 532 42.92 -2.88 42.09
C ILE A 532 41.89 -2.70 43.22
N ASP A 533 40.95 -3.62 43.39
CA ASP A 533 39.88 -3.48 44.39
C ASP A 533 40.39 -3.59 45.85
N GLN A 534 41.39 -4.44 46.13
CA GLN A 534 41.83 -4.73 47.51
C GLN A 534 43.06 -3.94 47.98
N TYR A 535 43.90 -3.46 47.06
CA TYR A 535 45.15 -2.78 47.40
C TYR A 535 45.21 -1.32 46.94
N THR A 536 44.39 -0.92 45.97
CA THR A 536 44.37 0.45 45.44
C THR A 536 43.05 1.18 45.66
N GLY A 537 41.98 0.42 45.92
CA GLY A 537 40.59 0.89 46.05
C GLY A 537 40.24 1.57 47.36
#